data_AF-A0A3C0R315-F1
#
_entry.id   AF-A0A3C0R315-F1
#
_cell.length_a   1.000
_cell.length_b   1.000
_cell.length_c   1.000
_cell.angle_alpha   90.00
_cell.angle_beta   90.00
_cell.angle_gamma   90.00
#
_symmetry.space_group_name_H-M   'P 1'
#
loop_
_entity.id
_entity.type
_entity.pdbx_description
1 polymer ?
#
loop_
_entity_poly.entity_id
_entity_poly.type
_entity_poly.pdbx_seq_one_letter_code
_entity_poly.pdbx_strand_id
1 'polypeptide(L)' 'MNRLYFGDNLGWLRNTKEFPDASVDLVYLDPPFNSNVLSTVLFRETSGEVSQAQFHAFTDTWSWADAA' A
#
# COMPACT_ATOMS: atom_id res chain seq x y z
N MET A 1 3.94 11.87 22.23
CA MET A 1 3.50 10.46 22.29
C MET A 1 3.36 9.97 20.86
N ASN A 2 3.94 8.82 20.52
CA ASN A 2 3.86 8.28 19.17
C ASN A 2 2.56 7.48 19.01
N ARG A 3 1.96 7.51 17.81
CA ARG A 3 0.71 6.81 17.50
C ARG A 3 0.91 5.90 16.29
N LEU A 4 0.26 4.73 16.31
CA LEU A 4 0.22 3.78 15.20
C LEU A 4 -1.25 3.53 14.85
N TYR A 5 -1.59 3.73 13.58
CA TYR A 5 -2.94 3.54 13.06
C TYR A 5 -2.94 2.35 12.09
N PHE A 6 -3.93 1.48 12.21
CA PHE A 6 -4.11 0.32 11.33
C PHE A 6 -5.38 0.47 10.51
N GLY A 7 -5.31 0.21 9.20
CA GLY A 7 -6.43 0.31 8.26
C GLY A 7 -6.13 1.19 7.05
N ASP A 8 -7.17 1.56 6.31
CA ASP A 8 -7.07 2.46 5.16
C ASP A 8 -6.51 3.84 5.57
N ASN A 9 -5.48 4.30 4.86
CA ASN A 9 -4.79 5.54 5.21
C ASN A 9 -5.69 6.77 5.02
N LEU A 10 -6.58 6.75 4.03
CA LEU A 10 -7.41 7.89 3.69
C LEU A 10 -8.49 8.10 4.76
N GLY A 11 -9.05 7.02 5.30
CA GLY A 11 -9.93 7.07 6.46
C GLY A 11 -9.29 7.72 7.68
N TRP A 12 -8.03 7.40 7.96
CA TRP A 12 -7.28 7.99 9.08
C TRP A 12 -6.91 9.45 8.83
N LEU A 13 -6.31 9.76 7.67
CA LEU A 13 -5.84 11.11 7.34
C LEU A 13 -6.98 12.13 7.23
N ARG A 14 -8.22 11.70 6.97
CA ARG A 14 -9.42 12.56 6.98
C ARG A 14 -10.00 12.83 8.37
N ASN A 15 -9.57 12.10 9.40
CA ASN A 15 -10.09 12.27 10.75
C ASN A 15 -9.41 13.46 11.43
N THR A 16 -10.07 14.63 11.43
CA THR A 16 -9.54 15.87 12.00
C THR A 16 -9.31 15.84 13.50
N LYS A 17 -9.86 14.85 14.22
CA LYS A 17 -9.54 14.63 15.64
C LYS A 17 -8.16 13.99 15.83
N GLU A 18 -7.73 13.17 14.88
CA GLU A 18 -6.43 12.51 14.89
C GLU A 18 -5.37 13.33 14.13
N PHE A 19 -5.76 13.93 13.01
CA PHE A 19 -4.95 14.79 12.15
C PHE A 19 -5.62 16.16 11.98
N PRO A 20 -5.46 17.10 12.93
CA PRO A 20 -5.96 18.46 12.80
C PRO A 20 -5.32 19.21 11.61
N ASP A 21 -5.93 20.31 11.21
CA ASP A 21 -5.38 21.17 10.17
C ASP A 21 -3.99 21.69 10.56
N ALA A 22 -3.07 21.70 9.60
CA ALA A 22 -1.69 22.15 9.78
C ALA A 22 -0.94 21.47 10.95
N SER A 23 -1.28 20.22 11.29
CA SER A 23 -0.67 19.50 12.42
C SER A 23 0.55 18.64 12.06
N VAL A 24 0.99 18.64 10.79
CA VAL A 24 2.05 17.76 10.29
C VAL A 24 3.15 18.60 9.63
N ASP A 25 4.35 18.58 10.21
CA ASP A 25 5.51 19.32 9.71
C ASP A 25 6.26 18.59 8.59
N LEU A 26 6.25 17.25 8.61
CA LEU A 26 6.97 16.42 7.64
C LEU A 26 6.19 15.13 7.38
N VAL A 27 6.10 14.77 6.10
CA VAL A 27 5.48 13.54 5.62
C VAL A 27 6.51 12.76 4.81
N TYR A 28 6.72 11.49 5.15
CA TYR A 28 7.45 10.54 4.33
C TYR A 28 6.49 9.46 3.83
N LEU A 29 6.41 9.26 2.52
CA LEU A 29 5.57 8.24 1.89
C LEU A 29 6.41 7.45 0.91
N ASP A 30 6.28 6.12 0.99
CA ASP A 30 6.79 5.16 0.01
C ASP A 30 5.60 4.34 -0.49
N PRO A 31 4.69 4.96 -1.28
CA PRO A 31 3.51 4.27 -1.79
C PRO A 31 3.94 3.16 -2.78
N PRO A 32 3.10 2.14 -3.01
CA PRO A 32 3.41 1.13 -4.00
C PRO A 32 3.74 1.77 -5.36
N PHE A 33 4.87 1.37 -5.94
CA PHE A 33 5.27 1.83 -7.25
C PHE A 33 4.38 1.20 -8.31
N ASN A 34 3.64 2.04 -9.04
CA ASN A 34 2.90 1.65 -10.25
C ASN A 34 3.88 1.26 -11.36
N SER A 35 4.47 0.08 -11.25
CA SER A 35 5.45 -0.46 -12.18
C SER A 35 4.81 -1.24 -13.33
N ASN A 36 3.48 -1.44 -13.31
CA ASN A 36 2.75 -2.38 -14.18
C ASN A 36 3.31 -3.82 -14.13
N VAL A 37 4.11 -4.14 -13.13
CA VAL A 37 4.67 -5.48 -12.93
C VAL A 37 3.90 -6.15 -11.81
N LEU A 38 3.21 -7.24 -12.15
CA LEU A 38 2.67 -8.17 -11.17
C LEU A 38 3.80 -8.60 -10.24
N SER A 39 3.75 -8.15 -8.98
CA SER A 39 4.71 -8.54 -7.95
C SER A 39 4.38 -9.95 -7.45
N THR A 40 4.55 -10.95 -8.32
CA THR A 40 4.49 -12.36 -7.96
C THR A 40 5.75 -12.68 -7.17
N VAL A 41 5.61 -12.97 -5.87
CA VAL A 41 6.73 -13.52 -5.08
C VAL A 41 7.06 -14.90 -5.65
N LEU A 42 8.19 -15.01 -6.35
CA LEU A 42 8.67 -16.27 -6.89
C LEU A 42 9.33 -17.09 -5.77
N PHE A 43 8.58 -17.95 -5.12
CA PHE A 43 9.19 -19.07 -4.40
C PHE A 43 9.75 -20.05 -5.44
N ARG A 44 11.05 -20.39 -5.35
CA ARG A 44 11.63 -21.53 -6.08
C ARG A 44 11.57 -22.74 -5.16
N GLU A 45 11.12 -23.86 -5.68
CA GLU A 45 11.27 -25.14 -5.00
C GLU A 45 12.75 -25.50 -4.92
N THR A 46 13.14 -26.34 -3.95
CA THR A 46 14.54 -26.79 -3.76
C THR A 46 15.13 -27.47 -5.01
N SER A 47 14.27 -27.95 -5.92
CA SER A 47 14.64 -28.52 -7.22
C SER A 47 15.02 -27.48 -8.30
N GLY A 48 14.83 -26.18 -8.03
CA GLY A 48 15.04 -25.10 -9.00
C GLY A 48 13.87 -24.88 -9.96
N GLU A 49 12.81 -25.68 -9.88
CA GLU A 49 11.58 -25.47 -10.66
C GLU A 49 10.73 -24.32 -10.08
N VAL A 50 10.00 -23.64 -10.96
CA VAL A 50 9.11 -22.53 -10.60
C VAL A 50 7.98 -23.10 -9.74
N SER A 51 7.86 -22.65 -8.49
CA SER A 51 6.78 -23.11 -7.60
C SER A 51 5.43 -22.71 -8.19
N GLN A 52 4.48 -23.66 -8.24
CA GLN A 52 3.11 -23.39 -8.68
C GLN A 52 2.34 -22.49 -7.71
N ALA A 53 2.86 -22.23 -6.52
CA ALA A 53 2.30 -21.29 -5.55
C ALA A 53 2.70 -19.85 -5.91
N GLN A 54 2.15 -19.32 -6.99
CA GLN A 54 2.17 -17.87 -7.24
C GLN A 54 1.12 -17.22 -6.33
N PHE A 55 1.56 -16.66 -5.20
CA PHE A 55 0.67 -15.90 -4.32
C PHE A 55 0.60 -14.45 -4.80
N HIS A 56 -0.61 -13.98 -5.09
CA HIS A 56 -0.87 -12.60 -5.44
C HIS A 56 -0.72 -11.72 -4.20
N ALA A 57 0.39 -11.00 -4.09
CA ALA A 57 0.73 -10.23 -2.88
C ALA A 57 -0.21 -9.02 -2.68
N PHE A 58 -0.54 -8.31 -3.76
CA PHE A 58 -1.54 -7.25 -3.81
C PHE A 58 -1.86 -6.88 -5.26
N THR A 59 -3.10 -6.44 -5.52
CA THR A 59 -3.44 -5.74 -6.77
C THR A 59 -3.26 -4.26 -6.46
N ASP A 60 -2.53 -3.53 -7.31
CA ASP A 60 -2.60 -2.07 -7.30
C ASP A 60 -4.02 -1.66 -7.68
N THR A 61 -4.88 -1.45 -6.68
CA THR A 61 -6.21 -0.91 -6.89
C THR A 61 -6.11 0.60 -6.81
N TRP A 62 -5.90 1.23 -7.96
CA TRP A 62 -6.12 2.67 -8.09
C TRP A 62 -7.19 2.92 -9.13
N SER A 63 -8.31 3.50 -8.69
CA SER A 63 -9.27 4.12 -9.57
C SER A 63 -9.20 5.63 -9.37
N TRP A 64 -8.90 6.37 -10.42
CA TRP A 64 -9.51 7.69 -10.54
C TRP A 64 -11.00 7.42 -10.74
N ALA A 65 -11.84 7.76 -9.77
CA ALA A 65 -13.22 8.06 -10.13
C ALA A 65 -13.17 9.28 -11.05
N ASP A 66 -13.96 9.25 -12.14
CA ASP A 66 -14.04 10.32 -13.12
C ASP A 66 -14.02 11.68 -12.44
N ALA A 67 -13.13 12.56 -12.89
CA ALA A 67 -13.17 13.96 -12.48
C ALA A 67 -14.53 14.54 -12.91
N ALA A 68 -15.40 14.78 -11.93
CA ALA A 68 -16.63 15.55 -12.05
C ALA A 68 -16.82 16.40 -10.79
#